data_AF-A0A9Q0BBN0-F1
#
_entry.id   AF-A0A9Q0BBN0-F1
#
_cell.length_a   1.000
_cell.length_b   1.000
_cell.length_c   1.000
_cell.angle_alpha   90.00
_cell.angle_beta   90.00
_cell.angle_gamma   90.00
#
_symmetry.space_group_name_H-M   'P 1'
#
loop_
_entity.id
_entity.type
_entity.pdbx_description
1 polymer ?
#
loop_
_entity_poly.entity_id
_entity_poly.type
_entity_poly.pdbx_seq_one_letter_code
_entity_poly.pdbx_strand_id
1 'polypeptide(L)'
;MLGVAAWLPDTVIEGDGSAILYTGDIRSEPWFVNSLSHNPNVVEFTHGLKTLDKVYLDTSFTKNVPFQTKAEGIAELLRKVAQYPEDTIFHFQAWTYGYEDVWIALSKALKSQIHVDDYKLKVYSSLRANELSEYSNPICPEAPALVGFKCANKAHAGCLTSSASSRVRLHSCEKGNMCDAAKRPNVVRIVPIVANLSDGTGLVEIGVGGGGDDLVKETEIAQGDWPTFLKRFLVLKIPARPR
;
A
#
# COMPACT_ATOMS: atom_id res chain seq x y z
N MET A 1 2.12 9.20 -1.71
CA MET A 1 2.36 7.74 -1.60
C MET A 1 1.00 7.10 -1.53
N LEU A 2 0.65 6.31 -2.53
CA LEU A 2 -0.73 6.05 -2.93
C LEU A 2 -1.20 4.73 -2.30
N GLY A 3 -2.32 4.74 -1.56
CA GLY A 3 -2.92 3.51 -1.08
C GLY A 3 -3.70 2.76 -2.14
N VAL A 4 -3.50 1.46 -2.02
CA VAL A 4 -4.43 0.35 -2.22
C VAL A 4 -5.68 0.64 -3.04
N ALA A 5 -5.62 0.22 -4.29
CA ALA A 5 -6.65 -0.65 -4.82
C ALA A 5 -6.11 -2.08 -4.66
N ALA A 6 -6.85 -2.93 -3.96
CA ALA A 6 -6.50 -4.34 -3.82
C ALA A 6 -6.73 -5.04 -5.16
N TRP A 7 -5.78 -5.88 -5.58
CA TRP A 7 -5.86 -6.68 -6.80
C TRP A 7 -6.97 -7.73 -6.68
N LEU A 8 -8.21 -7.35 -6.95
CA LEU A 8 -9.17 -8.31 -7.48
C LEU A 8 -8.95 -8.37 -8.99
N PRO A 9 -8.74 -9.57 -9.58
CA PRO A 9 -8.55 -9.67 -11.01
C PRO A 9 -9.79 -9.14 -11.72
N ASP A 10 -9.59 -8.29 -12.72
CA ASP A 10 -10.58 -7.98 -13.75
C ASP A 10 -11.15 -9.31 -14.25
N THR A 11 -12.35 -9.64 -13.77
CA THR A 11 -12.94 -10.95 -14.04
C THR A 11 -14.00 -10.73 -15.10
N VAL A 12 -13.74 -11.28 -16.28
CA VAL A 12 -14.78 -11.44 -17.29
C VAL A 12 -15.58 -12.69 -16.95
N ILE A 13 -16.89 -12.51 -16.81
CA ILE A 13 -17.86 -13.57 -16.58
C ILE A 13 -18.63 -13.74 -17.88
N GLU A 14 -18.42 -14.88 -18.55
CA GLU A 14 -19.16 -15.27 -19.75
C GLU A 14 -20.21 -16.34 -19.38
N GLY A 15 -21.45 -16.15 -19.82
CA GLY A 15 -22.56 -17.10 -19.57
C GLY A 15 -23.86 -16.63 -20.22
N ASP A 16 -24.71 -17.58 -20.64
CA ASP A 16 -26.02 -17.32 -21.26
C ASP A 16 -25.98 -16.33 -22.44
N GLY A 17 -24.90 -16.35 -23.22
CA GLY A 17 -24.69 -15.44 -24.35
C GLY A 17 -24.34 -13.99 -23.96
N SER A 18 -24.04 -13.73 -22.69
CA SER A 18 -23.59 -12.43 -22.18
C SER A 18 -22.15 -12.48 -21.69
N ALA A 19 -21.45 -11.35 -21.80
CA ALA A 19 -20.11 -11.11 -21.27
C ALA A 19 -20.09 -9.87 -20.38
N ILE A 20 -19.70 -10.05 -19.11
CA ILE A 20 -19.71 -9.01 -18.08
C ILE A 20 -18.30 -8.83 -17.54
N LEU A 21 -17.82 -7.58 -17.48
CA LEU A 21 -16.59 -7.22 -16.76
C LEU A 21 -16.92 -6.68 -15.37
N TYR A 22 -16.30 -7.24 -14.34
CA TYR A 22 -16.36 -6.72 -12.98
C TYR A 22 -14.95 -6.30 -12.55
N THR A 23 -14.77 -5.01 -12.25
CA THR A 23 -13.44 -4.50 -11.87
C THR A 23 -13.09 -4.77 -10.41
N GLY A 24 -14.09 -4.80 -9.52
CA GLY A 24 -13.80 -4.63 -8.08
C GLY A 24 -13.18 -3.27 -7.82
N ASP A 25 -12.39 -3.14 -6.76
CA ASP A 25 -11.62 -1.93 -6.46
C ASP A 25 -10.36 -1.89 -7.32
N ILE A 26 -10.20 -0.87 -8.18
CA ILE A 26 -9.07 -0.80 -9.10
C ILE A 26 -8.44 0.58 -9.18
N ARG A 27 -7.13 0.58 -9.46
CA ARG A 27 -6.41 1.76 -9.91
C ARG A 27 -5.92 1.52 -11.33
N SER A 28 -6.61 2.09 -12.31
CA SER A 28 -6.31 1.92 -13.74
C SER A 28 -5.05 2.69 -14.18
N GLU A 29 -3.89 2.31 -13.66
CA GLU A 29 -2.61 2.90 -14.08
C GLU A 29 -2.28 2.56 -15.55
N PRO A 30 -1.47 3.37 -16.24
CA PRO A 30 -1.15 3.12 -17.65
C PRO A 30 -0.58 1.72 -17.92
N TRP A 31 0.27 1.22 -17.03
CA TRP A 31 0.85 -0.12 -17.14
C TRP A 31 -0.20 -1.23 -16.97
N PHE A 32 -1.18 -1.02 -16.09
CA PHE A 32 -2.27 -1.96 -15.85
C PHE A 32 -3.17 -2.05 -17.08
N VAL A 33 -3.60 -0.89 -17.61
CA VAL A 33 -4.41 -0.83 -18.84
C VAL A 33 -3.68 -1.49 -20.01
N ASN A 34 -2.38 -1.21 -20.16
CA ASN A 34 -1.55 -1.85 -21.18
C ASN A 34 -1.41 -3.38 -20.97
N SER A 35 -1.48 -3.88 -19.73
CA SER A 35 -1.42 -5.31 -19.47
C SER A 35 -2.67 -6.06 -19.95
N LEU A 36 -3.83 -5.40 -20.01
CA LEU A 36 -5.09 -6.01 -20.45
C LEU A 36 -5.03 -6.46 -21.91
N SER A 37 -4.37 -5.69 -22.78
CA SER A 37 -4.21 -6.08 -24.19
C SER A 37 -3.34 -7.33 -24.38
N HIS A 38 -2.59 -7.73 -23.35
CA HIS A 38 -1.73 -8.92 -23.38
C HIS A 38 -2.29 -10.08 -22.55
N ASN A 39 -3.41 -9.86 -21.84
CA ASN A 39 -4.00 -10.86 -20.95
C ASN A 39 -4.88 -11.83 -21.76
N PRO A 40 -4.52 -13.13 -21.85
CA PRO A 40 -5.27 -14.11 -22.65
C PRO A 40 -6.75 -14.23 -22.29
N ASN A 41 -7.14 -13.89 -21.06
CA ASN A 41 -8.53 -13.99 -20.60
C ASN A 41 -9.42 -12.85 -21.11
N VAL A 42 -8.84 -11.73 -21.56
CA VAL A 42 -9.60 -10.55 -22.03
C VAL A 42 -9.12 -10.04 -23.39
N VAL A 43 -8.15 -10.72 -24.01
CA VAL A 43 -7.52 -10.30 -25.27
C VAL A 43 -8.53 -10.17 -26.42
N GLU A 44 -9.53 -11.07 -26.46
CA GLU A 44 -10.59 -11.04 -27.48
C GLU A 44 -11.45 -9.77 -27.40
N PHE A 45 -11.67 -9.24 -26.20
CA PHE A 45 -12.42 -8.00 -25.99
C PHE A 45 -11.58 -6.77 -26.30
N THR A 46 -10.32 -6.76 -25.87
CA THR A 46 -9.40 -5.63 -26.10
C THR A 46 -9.02 -5.43 -27.57
N HIS A 47 -9.13 -6.49 -28.39
CA HIS A 47 -8.90 -6.45 -29.84
C HIS A 47 -10.19 -6.41 -30.68
N GLY A 48 -11.36 -6.28 -30.04
CA GLY A 48 -12.65 -6.14 -30.73
C GLY A 48 -13.17 -7.40 -31.41
N LEU A 49 -12.66 -8.59 -31.03
CA LEU A 49 -13.19 -9.88 -31.48
C LEU A 49 -14.49 -10.25 -30.76
N LYS A 50 -14.65 -9.79 -29.52
CA LYS A 50 -15.86 -9.87 -28.71
C LYS A 50 -16.22 -8.48 -28.15
N THR A 51 -17.48 -8.30 -27.76
CA THR A 51 -17.97 -7.08 -27.10
C THR A 51 -18.45 -7.43 -25.70
N LEU A 52 -18.18 -6.56 -24.73
CA LEU A 52 -18.74 -6.66 -23.38
C LEU A 52 -20.17 -6.09 -23.38
N ASP A 53 -21.10 -6.81 -22.78
CA ASP A 53 -22.49 -6.35 -22.62
C ASP A 53 -22.64 -5.41 -21.42
N LYS A 54 -21.80 -5.59 -20.39
CA LYS A 54 -21.87 -4.80 -19.15
C LYS A 54 -20.51 -4.66 -18.49
N VAL A 55 -20.29 -3.51 -17.87
CA VAL A 55 -19.13 -3.23 -17.01
C VAL A 55 -19.61 -2.74 -15.65
N TYR A 56 -19.23 -3.42 -14.60
CA TYR A 56 -19.32 -2.93 -13.22
C TYR A 56 -17.99 -2.29 -12.86
N LEU A 57 -18.00 -0.96 -12.72
CA LEU A 57 -16.80 -0.14 -12.60
C LEU A 57 -16.63 0.40 -11.18
N ASP A 58 -15.39 0.39 -10.69
CA ASP A 58 -14.99 1.16 -9.51
C ASP A 58 -15.23 2.65 -9.75
N THR A 59 -16.14 3.23 -8.96
CA THR A 59 -16.48 4.64 -9.01
C THR A 59 -16.07 5.37 -7.73
N SER A 60 -15.20 4.76 -6.92
CA SER A 60 -14.68 5.34 -5.67
C SER A 60 -14.02 6.70 -5.89
N PHE A 61 -13.43 6.93 -7.07
CA PHE A 61 -12.91 8.24 -7.44
C PHE A 61 -13.21 8.63 -8.90
N THR A 62 -14.23 9.46 -9.10
CA THR A 62 -14.66 9.94 -10.42
C THR A 62 -14.27 11.38 -10.73
N LYS A 63 -13.58 12.07 -9.81
CA LYS A 63 -13.17 13.46 -10.01
C LYS A 63 -12.04 13.53 -11.04
N ASN A 64 -12.04 14.58 -11.86
CA ASN A 64 -10.98 14.84 -12.82
C ASN A 64 -9.75 15.47 -12.13
N VAL A 65 -9.00 14.64 -11.41
CA VAL A 65 -7.73 15.03 -10.75
C VAL A 65 -6.61 14.21 -11.37
N PRO A 66 -5.49 14.84 -11.77
CA PRO A 66 -4.36 14.11 -12.31
C PRO A 66 -3.73 13.26 -11.19
N PHE A 67 -3.77 11.95 -11.37
CA PHE A 67 -3.11 10.99 -10.49
C PHE A 67 -1.67 10.79 -10.92
N GLN A 68 -0.76 10.91 -9.97
CA GLN A 68 0.60 10.38 -10.15
C GLN A 68 0.53 8.85 -10.15
N THR A 69 1.45 8.20 -10.86
CA THR A 69 1.62 6.76 -10.81
C THR A 69 2.18 6.31 -9.45
N LYS A 70 1.96 5.05 -9.09
CA LYS A 70 2.57 4.40 -7.91
C LYS A 70 4.09 4.54 -7.95
N ALA A 71 4.70 4.35 -9.11
CA ALA A 71 6.13 4.51 -9.32
C ALA A 71 6.62 5.93 -9.01
N GLU A 72 5.95 6.96 -9.53
CA GLU A 72 6.26 8.36 -9.22
C GLU A 72 6.09 8.67 -7.73
N GLY A 73 5.02 8.14 -7.11
CA GLY A 73 4.77 8.29 -5.68
C GLY A 73 5.84 7.65 -4.80
N ILE A 74 6.34 6.47 -5.17
CA ILE A 74 7.46 5.80 -4.49
C ILE A 74 8.75 6.61 -4.70
N ALA A 75 9.04 7.05 -5.93
CA ALA A 75 10.24 7.84 -6.21
C ALA A 75 10.26 9.17 -5.43
N GLU A 76 9.12 9.86 -5.33
CA GLU A 76 8.98 11.06 -4.50
C GLU A 76 9.23 10.76 -3.02
N LEU A 77 8.62 9.70 -2.50
CA LEU A 77 8.81 9.27 -1.12
C LEU A 77 10.28 8.98 -0.82
N LEU A 78 10.96 8.19 -1.66
CA LEU A 78 12.36 7.83 -1.45
C LEU A 78 13.26 9.07 -1.45
N ARG A 79 13.00 10.04 -2.34
CA ARG A 79 13.70 11.34 -2.34
C ARG A 79 13.49 12.12 -1.05
N LYS A 80 12.30 12.06 -0.45
CA LYS A 80 12.03 12.72 0.84
C LYS A 80 12.71 12.00 2.01
N VAL A 81 12.64 10.67 2.04
CA VAL A 81 13.28 9.84 3.08
C VAL A 81 14.80 10.01 3.07
N ALA A 82 15.42 10.10 1.89
CA ALA A 82 16.87 10.28 1.73
C ALA A 82 17.41 11.61 2.29
N GLN A 83 16.56 12.60 2.58
CA GLN A 83 16.97 13.89 3.14
C GLN A 83 17.13 13.86 4.66
N TYR A 84 16.66 12.80 5.31
CA TYR A 84 16.73 12.64 6.76
C TYR A 84 18.05 11.98 7.20
N PRO A 85 18.56 12.28 8.41
CA PRO A 85 19.72 11.60 8.99
C PRO A 85 19.60 10.07 9.03
N GLU A 86 20.74 9.37 8.99
CA GLU A 86 20.80 7.90 8.99
C GLU A 86 20.24 7.24 10.25
N ASP A 87 20.16 7.95 11.37
CA ASP A 87 19.58 7.47 12.63
C ASP A 87 18.07 7.75 12.76
N THR A 88 17.46 8.39 11.76
CA THR A 88 16.04 8.72 11.77
C THR A 88 15.18 7.46 11.83
N ILE A 89 14.21 7.48 12.76
CA ILE A 89 13.15 6.47 12.88
C ILE A 89 11.91 6.97 12.15
N PHE A 90 11.37 6.10 11.30
CA PHE A 90 10.16 6.34 10.54
C PHE A 90 9.04 5.45 11.04
N HIS A 91 7.83 6.00 11.06
CA HIS A 91 6.60 5.21 11.16
C HIS A 91 5.79 5.40 9.88
N PHE A 92 5.48 4.30 9.20
CA PHE A 92 4.65 4.31 8.01
C PHE A 92 3.27 3.74 8.35
N GLN A 93 2.23 4.51 8.04
CA GLN A 93 0.87 4.12 8.36
C GLN A 93 0.20 3.45 7.15
N ALA A 94 0.27 2.11 7.12
CA ALA A 94 -0.50 1.26 6.22
C ALA A 94 -1.78 0.81 6.92
N TRP A 95 -2.91 1.44 6.57
CA TRP A 95 -4.22 1.19 7.18
C TRP A 95 -4.96 0.01 6.53
N THR A 96 -4.52 -0.41 5.35
CA THR A 96 -5.06 -1.52 4.55
C THR A 96 -3.89 -2.30 3.91
N TYR A 97 -4.15 -3.49 3.36
CA TYR A 97 -3.17 -4.25 2.55
C TYR A 97 -3.02 -3.65 1.16
N GLY A 98 -1.87 -3.73 0.48
CA GLY A 98 -1.67 -3.09 -0.84
C GLY A 98 -0.54 -2.06 -0.88
N TYR A 99 0.25 -1.97 0.21
CA TYR A 99 1.44 -1.12 0.33
C TYR A 99 2.75 -1.91 0.24
N GLU A 100 2.73 -3.11 -0.31
CA GLU A 100 3.85 -4.06 -0.34
C GLU A 100 5.06 -3.46 -1.07
N ASP A 101 4.84 -2.87 -2.25
CA ASP A 101 5.89 -2.21 -3.02
C ASP A 101 6.53 -1.04 -2.25
N VAL A 102 5.72 -0.31 -1.49
CA VAL A 102 6.21 0.77 -0.63
C VAL A 102 7.12 0.23 0.46
N TRP A 103 6.71 -0.84 1.15
CA TRP A 103 7.53 -1.49 2.16
C TRP A 103 8.84 -2.00 1.58
N ILE A 104 8.79 -2.72 0.45
CA ILE A 104 9.98 -3.26 -0.20
C ILE A 104 10.93 -2.12 -0.59
N ALA A 105 10.42 -1.05 -1.20
CA ALA A 105 11.20 0.10 -1.61
C ALA A 105 11.86 0.82 -0.42
N LEU A 106 11.09 1.09 0.64
CA LEU A 106 11.59 1.74 1.85
C LEU A 106 12.63 0.88 2.59
N SER A 107 12.39 -0.43 2.72
CA SER A 107 13.33 -1.34 3.37
C SER A 107 14.68 -1.33 2.68
N LYS A 108 14.69 -1.38 1.33
CA LYS A 108 15.91 -1.29 0.53
C LYS A 108 16.62 0.05 0.68
N ALA A 109 15.87 1.15 0.60
CA ALA A 109 16.45 2.50 0.71
C ALA A 109 17.03 2.79 2.11
N LEU A 110 16.37 2.31 3.16
CA LEU A 110 16.81 2.49 4.55
C LEU A 110 17.82 1.43 4.99
N LYS A 111 18.05 0.39 4.17
CA LYS A 111 18.87 -0.80 4.48
C LYS A 111 18.46 -1.42 5.83
N SER A 112 17.16 -1.50 6.07
CA SER A 112 16.59 -1.92 7.36
C SER A 112 15.37 -2.80 7.13
N GLN A 113 15.20 -3.81 7.97
CA GLN A 113 13.92 -4.52 8.05
C GLN A 113 12.83 -3.57 8.57
N ILE A 114 11.59 -4.00 8.44
CA ILE A 114 10.40 -3.25 8.80
C ILE A 114 9.72 -3.98 9.94
N HIS A 115 9.61 -3.32 11.08
CA HIS A 115 8.82 -3.84 12.17
C HIS A 115 7.32 -3.72 11.85
N VAL A 116 6.62 -4.84 11.84
CA VAL A 116 5.17 -4.93 11.75
C VAL A 116 4.65 -5.70 12.97
N ASP A 117 3.38 -5.54 13.30
CA ASP A 117 2.74 -6.38 14.32
C ASP A 117 2.66 -7.85 13.89
N ASP A 118 2.52 -8.73 14.88
CA ASP A 118 2.47 -10.18 14.67
C ASP A 118 1.32 -10.62 13.76
N TYR A 119 0.21 -9.87 13.75
CA TYR A 119 -0.93 -10.18 12.91
C TYR A 119 -0.59 -9.98 11.44
N LYS A 120 -0.08 -8.79 11.06
CA LYS A 120 0.42 -8.54 9.70
C LYS A 120 1.47 -9.56 9.29
N LEU A 121 2.46 -9.83 10.16
CA LEU A 121 3.52 -10.79 9.83
C LEU A 121 2.95 -12.18 9.55
N LYS A 122 1.96 -12.65 10.33
CA LYS A 122 1.28 -13.93 10.10
C LYS A 122 0.50 -13.95 8.78
N VAL A 123 -0.24 -12.87 8.49
CA VAL A 123 -0.99 -12.74 7.23
C VAL A 123 -0.05 -12.85 6.04
N TYR A 124 1.01 -12.04 5.97
CA TYR A 124 1.97 -12.13 4.86
C TYR A 124 2.77 -13.43 4.85
N SER A 125 3.03 -14.04 6.02
CA SER A 125 3.72 -15.34 6.07
C SER A 125 2.88 -16.47 5.49
N SER A 126 1.55 -16.37 5.57
CA SER A 126 0.64 -17.33 4.93
C SER A 126 0.64 -17.26 3.40
N LEU A 127 1.16 -16.17 2.81
CA LEU A 127 1.33 -16.03 1.36
C LEU A 127 2.56 -16.79 0.82
N ARG A 128 3.40 -17.32 1.72
CA ARG A 128 4.46 -18.24 1.31
C ARG A 128 3.83 -19.54 0.82
N ALA A 129 4.43 -20.06 -0.24
CA ALA A 129 4.34 -21.45 -0.64
C ALA A 129 4.41 -22.37 0.59
N ASN A 130 3.42 -23.25 0.74
CA ASN A 130 3.32 -24.14 1.89
C ASN A 130 4.49 -25.15 1.85
N GLU A 131 5.26 -25.25 2.95
CA GLU A 131 6.43 -26.15 3.03
C GLU A 131 6.08 -27.62 2.76
N LEU A 132 4.80 -27.98 2.86
CA LEU A 132 4.26 -29.31 2.57
C LEU A 132 4.25 -29.68 1.09
N SER A 133 4.50 -28.73 0.18
CA SER A 133 4.68 -29.05 -1.24
C SER A 133 5.93 -28.38 -1.77
N GLU A 134 6.90 -29.23 -2.13
CA GLU A 134 8.19 -28.88 -2.75
C GLU A 134 8.06 -28.09 -4.08
N TYR A 135 6.82 -27.90 -4.55
CA TYR A 135 6.44 -27.30 -5.83
C TYR A 135 5.43 -26.15 -5.70
N SER A 136 5.13 -25.66 -4.50
CA SER A 136 4.23 -24.50 -4.39
C SER A 136 4.97 -23.22 -4.77
N ASN A 137 4.41 -22.48 -5.73
CA ASN A 137 4.81 -21.11 -5.99
C ASN A 137 4.19 -20.20 -4.92
N PRO A 138 4.84 -19.08 -4.56
CA PRO A 138 4.22 -18.05 -3.72
C PRO A 138 2.88 -17.62 -4.31
N ILE A 139 1.90 -17.32 -3.44
CA ILE A 139 0.57 -16.88 -3.86
C ILE A 139 0.62 -15.50 -4.52
N CYS A 140 1.62 -14.68 -4.15
CA CYS A 140 1.87 -13.37 -4.74
C CYS A 140 3.37 -13.14 -5.02
N PRO A 141 3.72 -12.35 -6.05
CA PRO A 141 5.11 -12.03 -6.40
C PRO A 141 5.92 -11.35 -5.28
N GLU A 142 5.25 -10.62 -4.38
CA GLU A 142 5.87 -9.82 -3.33
C GLU A 142 6.27 -10.67 -2.11
N ALA A 143 5.63 -11.82 -1.89
CA ALA A 143 5.83 -12.64 -0.70
C ALA A 143 7.32 -12.99 -0.42
N PRO A 144 8.14 -13.42 -1.39
CA PRO A 144 9.56 -13.67 -1.16
C PRO A 144 10.32 -12.45 -0.64
N ALA A 145 9.99 -11.24 -1.09
CA ALA A 145 10.63 -10.01 -0.63
C ALA A 145 10.15 -9.59 0.76
N LEU A 146 8.85 -9.76 1.05
CA LEU A 146 8.23 -9.37 2.31
C LEU A 146 8.62 -10.29 3.45
N VAL A 147 8.44 -11.59 3.25
CA VAL A 147 8.60 -12.57 4.32
C VAL A 147 9.80 -13.46 4.10
N GLY A 148 10.32 -13.61 2.89
CA GLY A 148 11.50 -14.43 2.64
C GLY A 148 11.16 -15.74 1.93
N PHE A 149 12.20 -16.46 1.53
CA PHE A 149 12.09 -17.70 0.76
C PHE A 149 13.29 -18.61 1.03
N LYS A 150 13.18 -19.88 0.64
CA LYS A 150 14.29 -20.84 0.66
C LYS A 150 14.83 -21.01 -0.76
N CYS A 151 16.13 -20.80 -0.95
CA CYS A 151 16.83 -21.07 -2.20
C CYS A 151 17.82 -22.21 -1.95
N ALA A 152 17.56 -23.38 -2.54
CA ALA A 152 18.25 -24.63 -2.21
C ALA A 152 18.26 -24.89 -0.69
N ASN A 153 19.43 -24.92 -0.05
CA ASN A 153 19.57 -25.13 1.40
C ASN A 153 19.72 -23.84 2.20
N LYS A 154 19.57 -22.67 1.57
CA LYS A 154 19.75 -21.37 2.22
C LYS A 154 18.41 -20.65 2.39
N ALA A 155 18.11 -20.28 3.63
CA ALA A 155 17.01 -19.38 3.93
C ALA A 155 17.43 -17.92 3.63
N HIS A 156 16.58 -17.21 2.92
CA HIS A 156 16.69 -15.78 2.66
C HIS A 156 15.58 -15.06 3.41
N ALA A 157 15.95 -14.17 4.34
CA ALA A 157 14.99 -13.40 5.12
C ALA A 157 14.29 -12.35 4.25
N GLY A 158 13.00 -12.12 4.52
CA GLY A 158 12.27 -11.00 3.96
C GLY A 158 12.52 -9.68 4.71
N CYS A 159 11.91 -8.60 4.21
CA CYS A 159 12.01 -7.29 4.81
C CYS A 159 11.13 -7.10 6.06
N LEU A 160 10.07 -7.88 6.26
CA LEU A 160 9.20 -7.77 7.42
C LEU A 160 9.76 -8.55 8.62
N THR A 161 9.56 -8.01 9.83
CA THR A 161 9.98 -8.64 11.08
C THR A 161 9.02 -8.27 12.22
N SER A 162 8.85 -9.16 13.20
CA SER A 162 8.18 -8.85 14.47
C SER A 162 9.13 -8.22 15.50
N SER A 163 10.44 -8.16 15.19
CA SER A 163 11.41 -7.56 16.09
C SER A 163 11.35 -6.04 16.03
N ALA A 164 11.01 -5.40 17.15
CA ALA A 164 11.10 -3.95 17.33
C ALA A 164 12.51 -3.50 17.79
N SER A 165 13.57 -4.22 17.42
CA SER A 165 14.94 -3.91 17.88
C SER A 165 15.40 -2.51 17.49
N SER A 166 16.41 -1.98 18.20
CA SER A 166 17.00 -0.67 17.92
C SER A 166 17.63 -0.53 16.53
N ARG A 167 17.85 -1.64 15.81
CA ARG A 167 18.37 -1.64 14.43
C ARG A 167 17.29 -1.39 13.38
N VAL A 168 16.01 -1.46 13.76
CA VAL A 168 14.87 -1.26 12.86
C VAL A 168 14.54 0.23 12.77
N ARG A 169 14.70 0.77 11.57
CA ARG A 169 14.49 2.19 11.27
C ARG A 169 13.08 2.50 10.78
N LEU A 170 12.34 1.50 10.30
CA LEU A 170 10.99 1.67 9.80
C LEU A 170 10.01 0.78 10.58
N HIS A 171 8.96 1.40 11.09
CA HIS A 171 7.90 0.74 11.83
C HIS A 171 6.59 0.93 11.08
N SER A 172 5.83 -0.14 10.88
CA SER A 172 4.52 -0.12 10.23
C SER A 172 3.48 -0.91 11.03
N CYS A 173 3.71 -1.04 12.34
CA CYS A 173 2.76 -1.59 13.31
C CYS A 173 1.51 -0.70 13.42
N GLU A 174 0.39 -1.34 13.73
CA GLU A 174 -0.91 -0.69 13.84
C GLU A 174 -0.95 0.50 14.81
N LYS A 175 -1.74 1.53 14.47
CA LYS A 175 -1.89 2.74 15.30
C LYS A 175 -2.43 2.42 16.69
N GLY A 176 -3.38 1.49 16.78
CA GLY A 176 -3.96 1.02 18.05
C GLY A 176 -2.99 0.23 18.92
N ASN A 177 -1.90 -0.29 18.35
CA ASN A 177 -0.91 -1.10 19.06
C ASN A 177 0.53 -0.73 18.66
N MET A 178 0.84 0.57 18.67
CA MET A 178 2.18 1.04 18.29
C MET A 178 3.24 0.54 19.27
N CYS A 179 4.36 0.08 18.74
CA CYS A 179 5.53 -0.27 19.55
C CYS A 179 6.19 0.97 20.17
N ASP A 180 7.01 0.76 21.19
CA ASP A 180 7.64 1.85 21.94
C ASP A 180 8.52 2.75 21.06
N ALA A 181 9.20 2.18 20.07
CA ALA A 181 10.02 2.95 19.12
C ALA A 181 9.16 3.93 18.31
N ALA A 182 8.00 3.49 17.84
CA ALA A 182 7.08 4.31 17.04
C ALA A 182 6.34 5.38 17.86
N LYS A 183 6.21 5.18 19.19
CA LYS A 183 5.58 6.15 20.11
C LYS A 183 6.48 7.35 20.47
N ARG A 184 7.76 7.31 20.13
CA ARG A 184 8.71 8.38 20.49
C ARG A 184 8.38 9.70 19.77
N PRO A 185 8.66 10.85 20.40
CA PRO A 185 8.32 12.16 19.83
C PRO A 185 9.12 12.52 18.57
N ASN A 186 10.29 11.91 18.36
CA ASN A 186 11.19 12.20 17.24
C ASN A 186 11.00 11.25 16.03
N VAL A 187 9.84 10.61 15.92
CA VAL A 187 9.51 9.71 14.80
C VAL A 187 8.94 10.51 13.64
N VAL A 188 9.49 10.28 12.45
CA VAL A 188 8.95 10.87 11.21
C VAL A 188 7.79 10.00 10.71
N ARG A 189 6.59 10.58 10.68
CA ARG A 189 5.39 9.89 10.20
C ARG A 189 5.26 10.01 8.68
N ILE A 190 5.16 8.86 8.03
CA ILE A 190 4.89 8.74 6.60
C ILE A 190 3.41 8.39 6.45
N VAL A 191 2.66 9.28 5.81
CA VAL A 191 1.22 9.15 5.61
C VAL A 191 0.94 9.07 4.10
N PRO A 192 0.16 8.05 3.65
CA PRO A 192 -0.31 7.99 2.28
C PRO A 192 -1.11 9.22 1.85
N ILE A 193 -0.99 9.57 0.57
CA ILE A 193 -1.80 10.56 -0.14
C ILE A 193 -2.22 9.97 -1.49
N VAL A 194 -3.42 10.30 -1.93
CA VAL A 194 -4.09 9.86 -3.17
C VAL A 194 -3.60 10.61 -4.40
N ALA A 195 -3.25 11.90 -4.28
CA ALA A 195 -2.64 12.68 -5.35
C ALA A 195 -1.98 13.95 -4.79
N ASN A 196 -0.98 14.48 -5.49
CA ASN A 196 -0.58 15.88 -5.34
C ASN A 196 -1.50 16.74 -6.21
N LEU A 197 -2.12 17.75 -5.61
CA LEU A 197 -2.95 18.74 -6.29
C LEU A 197 -2.10 19.86 -6.90
N SER A 198 -2.68 20.60 -7.83
CA SER A 198 -2.00 21.70 -8.54
C SER A 198 -1.58 22.85 -7.63
N ASP A 199 -2.23 23.01 -6.48
CA ASP A 199 -1.88 23.99 -5.44
C ASP A 199 -0.73 23.52 -4.52
N GLY A 200 -0.15 22.34 -4.78
CA GLY A 200 0.92 21.75 -3.99
C GLY A 200 0.45 21.04 -2.73
N THR A 201 -0.87 20.99 -2.47
CA THR A 201 -1.43 20.21 -1.36
C THR A 201 -1.57 18.74 -1.73
N GLY A 202 -1.45 17.86 -0.73
CA GLY A 202 -1.71 16.43 -0.91
C GLY A 202 -3.18 16.13 -0.64
N LEU A 203 -3.85 15.48 -1.58
CA LEU A 203 -5.14 14.86 -1.33
C LEU A 203 -4.90 13.63 -0.46
N VAL A 204 -5.26 13.69 0.82
CA VAL A 204 -5.06 12.57 1.75
C VAL A 204 -6.00 11.42 1.40
N GLU A 205 -5.53 10.21 1.66
CA GLU A 205 -6.36 9.01 1.57
C GLU A 205 -7.29 8.93 2.77
N ILE A 206 -8.58 9.13 2.51
CA ILE A 206 -9.61 9.15 3.56
C ILE A 206 -10.25 7.77 3.74
N GLY A 207 -9.93 6.79 2.86
CA GLY A 207 -10.51 5.45 2.90
C GLY A 207 -12.00 5.48 2.60
N VAL A 208 -12.38 5.31 1.32
CA VAL A 208 -13.80 5.31 0.91
C VAL A 208 -14.54 4.06 1.43
N GLY A 209 -13.80 3.02 1.84
CA GLY A 209 -14.33 1.73 2.33
C GLY A 209 -14.34 1.51 3.86
N GLY A 210 -14.36 2.57 4.68
CA GLY A 210 -14.60 2.43 6.14
C GLY A 210 -13.39 2.09 7.02
N GLY A 211 -12.35 1.46 6.48
CA GLY A 211 -11.18 1.00 7.25
C GLY A 211 -10.34 2.06 7.98
N GLY A 212 -10.64 3.36 7.80
CA GLY A 212 -9.95 4.46 8.48
C GLY A 212 -10.23 4.54 9.98
N ASP A 213 -11.46 4.18 10.40
CA ASP A 213 -11.92 4.25 11.80
C ASP A 213 -12.40 2.92 12.38
N ASP A 214 -12.49 1.84 11.58
CA ASP A 214 -13.07 0.54 11.98
C ASP A 214 -12.38 -0.14 13.18
N LEU A 215 -11.16 0.26 13.53
CA LEU A 215 -10.40 -0.27 14.67
C LEU A 215 -10.20 0.75 15.80
N VAL A 216 -10.74 1.97 15.69
CA VAL A 216 -10.76 2.91 16.79
C VAL A 216 -12.00 2.60 17.61
N LYS A 217 -11.82 1.98 18.79
CA LYS A 217 -12.85 1.97 19.83
C LYS A 217 -13.06 3.40 20.34
N GLU A 218 -13.75 4.23 19.56
CA GLU A 218 -14.33 5.44 20.10
C GLU A 218 -15.64 5.02 20.77
N THR A 219 -15.68 5.16 22.10
CA THR A 219 -16.95 5.33 22.78
C THR A 219 -17.65 6.51 22.11
N GLU A 220 -18.74 6.23 21.41
CA GLU A 220 -19.64 7.24 20.85
C GLU A 220 -19.91 8.30 21.92
N ILE A 221 -19.47 9.54 21.68
CA ILE A 221 -19.99 10.84 22.14
C ILE A 221 -18.84 11.86 22.01
N ALA A 222 -18.82 12.57 20.88
CA ALA A 222 -18.75 14.04 20.81
C ALA A 222 -18.61 14.44 19.34
N GLN A 223 -19.66 15.07 18.79
CA GLN A 223 -19.56 15.84 17.55
C GLN A 223 -18.56 16.97 17.76
N GLY A 224 -17.32 16.77 17.31
CA GLY A 224 -16.23 17.74 17.35
C GLY A 224 -15.93 18.27 15.96
N ASP A 225 -15.97 19.60 15.83
CA ASP A 225 -15.84 20.38 14.60
C ASP A 225 -14.56 20.08 13.79
N TRP A 226 -14.76 19.47 12.61
CA TRP A 226 -13.76 18.93 11.67
C TRP A 226 -12.67 19.92 11.18
N PRO A 227 -12.91 21.24 11.01
CA PRO A 227 -11.90 22.18 10.53
C PRO A 227 -10.73 22.38 11.51
N THR A 228 -10.91 22.08 12.80
CA THR A 228 -9.86 22.23 13.81
C THR A 228 -8.88 21.05 13.80
N PHE A 229 -9.33 19.86 13.37
CA PHE A 229 -8.54 18.64 13.33
C PHE A 229 -7.41 18.71 12.28
N LEU A 230 -7.67 19.34 11.13
CA LEU A 230 -6.72 19.50 10.02
C LEU A 230 -5.49 20.39 10.36
N LYS A 231 -5.57 21.23 11.40
CA LYS A 231 -4.43 22.10 11.79
C LYS A 231 -3.25 21.32 12.40
N ARG A 232 -3.40 20.04 12.71
CA ARG A 232 -2.36 19.21 13.34
C ARG A 232 -1.69 18.19 12.41
N PHE A 233 -2.08 18.16 11.13
CA PHE A 233 -1.54 17.24 10.14
C PHE A 233 -0.52 17.93 9.24
N LEU A 234 0.75 17.62 9.46
CA LEU A 234 1.84 17.94 8.56
C LEU A 234 1.70 17.11 7.28
N VAL A 235 1.13 17.69 6.22
CA VAL A 235 1.67 17.46 4.87
C VAL A 235 3.14 17.84 4.98
N LEU A 236 4.04 16.85 4.93
CA LEU A 236 5.50 16.95 5.13
C LEU A 236 6.05 18.36 4.89
N LYS A 237 5.99 19.25 5.90
CA LYS A 237 6.79 20.48 5.91
C LYS A 237 8.14 20.06 6.44
N ILE A 238 9.12 20.02 5.53
CA ILE A 238 10.53 20.01 5.88
C ILE A 238 10.76 21.26 6.75
N PRO A 239 11.13 21.15 8.04
CA PRO A 239 11.54 22.33 8.78
C PRO A 239 12.81 22.88 8.11
N ALA A 240 12.76 24.12 7.64
CA ALA A 240 13.95 24.82 7.18
C ALA A 240 14.95 24.89 8.34
N ARG A 241 16.20 24.44 8.11
CA ARG A 241 17.27 24.59 9.10
C ARG A 241 17.57 26.08 9.31
N PRO A 242 17.81 26.55 10.56
CA PRO A 242 18.57 27.76 10.77
C PRO A 242 20.03 27.51 10.36
N ARG A 243 20.65 28.54 9.77
CA ARG A 243 22.07 28.55 9.37
C ARG A 243 22.99 28.35 10.56
#